data_AF-X1I887-F1
#
_entry.id   AF-X1I887-F1
#
_cell.length_a   1.000
_cell.length_b   1.000
_cell.length_c   1.000
_cell.angle_alpha   90.00
_cell.angle_beta   90.00
_cell.angle_gamma   90.00
#
_symmetry.space_group_name_H-M   'P 1'
#
loop_
_entity.id
_entity.type
_entity.pdbx_description
1 polymer ?
#
loop_
_entity_poly.entity_id
_entity_poly.type
_entity_poly.pdbx_seq_one_letter_code
_entity_poly.pdbx_strand_id
1 'polypeptide(L)'
;DYDPLEIERQMSVNLSLLPQVWKETKINLIDTPGYADFTSEMKSGLRVSEGAIVLVCAASGVEVGTEQVWDYVEEADLPRLLFINRMDKENANFFSTLEQIQAKLGAKCLPATLPIGSQSDFKGFVDLLTMKGYAGADLKEIDVPSSLSEQATSYRENLVEAAVEVDDELLTKYLEGEELSNDEILLAIKKATISGKLVPVFAGSASQSIGTKALLDAICDFFLRLKNTAPS
;
A
#
# COMPACT_ATOMS: atom_id res chain seq x y z
N ASP A 1 -13.43 8.03 -16.58
CA ASP A 1 -14.88 7.74 -16.66
C ASP A 1 -15.45 8.34 -17.94
N TYR A 2 -16.29 7.58 -18.64
CA TYR A 2 -16.88 7.94 -19.94
C TYR A 2 -18.42 7.81 -19.94
N ASP A 3 -19.01 7.30 -18.87
CA ASP A 3 -20.46 7.24 -18.70
C ASP A 3 -21.01 8.64 -18.32
N PRO A 4 -22.10 9.12 -18.97
CA PRO A 4 -22.71 10.41 -18.65
C PRO A 4 -23.09 10.56 -17.16
N LEU A 5 -23.49 9.48 -16.50
CA LEU A 5 -23.88 9.48 -15.09
C LEU A 5 -22.68 9.63 -14.14
N GLU A 6 -21.53 9.06 -14.52
CA GLU A 6 -20.26 9.17 -13.77
C GLU A 6 -19.68 10.58 -13.89
N ILE A 7 -19.78 11.18 -15.09
CA ILE A 7 -19.37 12.57 -15.34
C ILE A 7 -20.24 13.55 -14.55
N GLU A 8 -21.55 13.31 -14.49
CA GLU A 8 -22.50 14.14 -13.74
C GLU A 8 -22.30 14.05 -12.22
N ARG A 9 -21.99 12.86 -11.71
CA ARG A 9 -21.86 12.60 -10.26
C ARG A 9 -20.43 12.70 -9.73
N GLN A 10 -19.43 12.84 -10.60
CA GLN A 10 -17.99 12.81 -10.26
C GLN A 10 -17.58 11.59 -9.41
N MET A 11 -18.23 10.44 -9.66
CA MET A 11 -17.96 9.19 -8.96
C MET A 11 -18.11 8.02 -9.94
N SER A 12 -17.26 6.99 -9.81
CA SER A 12 -17.40 5.73 -10.55
C SER A 12 -18.71 5.05 -10.14
N VAL A 13 -19.48 4.62 -11.14
CA VAL A 13 -20.79 3.95 -10.96
C VAL A 13 -20.71 2.50 -11.42
N ASN A 14 -19.82 2.18 -12.38
CA ASN A 14 -19.58 0.81 -12.86
C ASN A 14 -18.12 0.36 -12.63
N LEU A 15 -17.89 -0.95 -12.65
CA LEU A 15 -16.53 -1.51 -12.71
C LEU A 15 -15.82 -1.12 -14.01
N SER A 16 -14.63 -0.52 -13.92
CA SER A 16 -13.77 -0.23 -15.07
C SER A 16 -12.51 -1.09 -15.07
N LEU A 17 -12.23 -1.77 -16.19
CA LEU A 17 -11.01 -2.55 -16.39
C LEU A 17 -9.94 -1.71 -17.09
N LEU A 18 -8.80 -1.51 -16.44
CA LEU A 18 -7.67 -0.75 -16.98
C LEU A 18 -6.44 -1.67 -17.10
N PRO A 19 -6.15 -2.21 -18.31
CA PRO A 19 -4.97 -3.03 -18.53
C PRO A 19 -3.71 -2.14 -18.68
N GLN A 20 -2.64 -2.50 -17.98
CA GLN A 20 -1.34 -1.84 -18.07
C GLN A 20 -0.21 -2.88 -17.99
N VAL A 21 0.90 -2.62 -18.67
CA VAL A 21 2.14 -3.41 -18.51
C VAL A 21 3.12 -2.61 -17.66
N TRP A 22 3.62 -3.23 -16.58
CA TRP A 22 4.60 -2.66 -15.67
C TRP A 22 5.65 -3.71 -15.32
N LYS A 23 6.94 -3.43 -15.54
CA LYS A 23 8.05 -4.39 -15.34
C LYS A 23 7.75 -5.78 -15.94
N GLU A 24 7.38 -5.82 -17.21
CA GLU A 24 7.00 -7.05 -17.96
C GLU A 24 5.79 -7.82 -17.39
N THR A 25 5.13 -7.29 -16.37
CA THR A 25 3.94 -7.85 -15.74
C THR A 25 2.69 -7.16 -16.26
N LYS A 26 1.69 -7.94 -16.66
CA LYS A 26 0.38 -7.41 -17.04
C LYS A 26 -0.47 -7.22 -15.78
N ILE A 27 -0.80 -5.97 -15.48
CA ILE A 27 -1.70 -5.58 -14.39
C ILE A 27 -3.06 -5.24 -15.00
N ASN A 28 -4.13 -5.78 -14.42
CA ASN A 28 -5.49 -5.37 -14.77
C ASN A 28 -6.12 -4.73 -13.53
N LEU A 29 -6.23 -3.40 -13.51
CA LEU A 29 -6.88 -2.70 -12.42
C LEU A 29 -8.39 -2.75 -12.63
N ILE A 30 -9.13 -3.12 -11.59
CA ILE A 30 -10.58 -3.06 -11.53
C ILE A 30 -10.93 -1.90 -10.61
N ASP A 31 -11.40 -0.80 -11.18
CA ASP A 31 -11.91 0.31 -10.37
C ASP A 31 -13.29 -0.05 -9.81
N THR A 32 -13.48 0.15 -8.51
CA THR A 32 -14.74 -0.18 -7.81
C THR A 32 -15.41 1.09 -7.31
N PRO A 33 -16.74 1.26 -7.49
CA PRO A 33 -17.48 2.37 -6.89
C PRO A 33 -17.29 2.44 -5.37
N GLY A 34 -17.00 3.62 -4.84
CA GLY A 34 -16.77 3.85 -3.40
C GLY A 34 -18.04 4.03 -2.55
N TYR A 35 -19.23 3.85 -3.13
CA TYR A 35 -20.51 4.07 -2.44
C TYR A 35 -21.16 2.77 -1.99
N ALA A 36 -21.74 2.78 -0.79
CA ALA A 36 -22.39 1.61 -0.16
C ALA A 36 -23.47 0.97 -1.04
N ASP A 37 -24.15 1.76 -1.87
CA ASP A 37 -25.21 1.29 -2.78
C ASP A 37 -24.71 0.32 -3.87
N PHE A 38 -23.38 0.23 -4.10
CA PHE A 38 -22.76 -0.62 -5.12
C PHE A 38 -21.98 -1.80 -4.53
N THR A 39 -22.35 -2.24 -3.33
CA THR A 39 -21.71 -3.38 -2.63
C THR A 39 -21.65 -4.66 -3.49
N SER A 40 -22.69 -4.93 -4.30
CA SER A 40 -22.73 -6.12 -5.18
C SER A 40 -21.67 -6.09 -6.28
N GLU A 41 -21.39 -4.92 -6.85
CA GLU A 41 -20.37 -4.74 -7.88
C GLU A 41 -18.98 -4.85 -7.30
N MET A 42 -18.72 -4.21 -6.15
CA MET A 42 -17.45 -4.35 -5.46
C MET A 42 -17.16 -5.82 -5.10
N LYS A 43 -18.11 -6.52 -4.47
CA LYS A 43 -17.94 -7.96 -4.17
C LYS A 43 -17.69 -8.79 -5.43
N SER A 44 -18.24 -8.38 -6.58
CA SER A 44 -17.98 -9.05 -7.86
C SER A 44 -16.58 -8.80 -8.39
N GLY A 45 -16.08 -7.57 -8.27
CA GLY A 45 -14.69 -7.23 -8.57
C GLY A 45 -13.71 -8.00 -7.68
N LEU A 46 -13.93 -8.02 -6.36
CA LEU A 46 -13.07 -8.75 -5.42
C LEU A 46 -12.97 -10.25 -5.75
N ARG A 47 -14.08 -10.90 -6.13
CA ARG A 47 -14.08 -12.34 -6.47
C ARG A 47 -13.17 -12.72 -7.64
N VAL A 48 -12.84 -11.79 -8.52
CA VAL A 48 -12.00 -12.03 -9.71
C VAL A 48 -10.60 -11.41 -9.58
N SER A 49 -10.31 -10.79 -8.45
CA SER A 49 -9.03 -10.12 -8.18
C SER A 49 -8.05 -11.04 -7.44
N GLU A 50 -6.75 -10.78 -7.63
CA GLU A 50 -5.66 -11.46 -6.91
C GLU A 50 -5.20 -10.71 -5.66
N GLY A 51 -5.64 -9.46 -5.50
CA GLY A 51 -5.35 -8.59 -4.38
C GLY A 51 -6.20 -7.31 -4.46
N ALA A 52 -6.18 -6.49 -3.41
CA ALA A 52 -6.92 -5.23 -3.38
C ALA A 52 -6.07 -4.07 -2.86
N ILE A 53 -6.33 -2.87 -3.37
CA ILE A 53 -5.69 -1.65 -2.91
C ILE A 53 -6.77 -0.78 -2.29
N VAL A 54 -6.63 -0.48 -1.00
CA VAL A 54 -7.56 0.39 -0.28
C VAL A 54 -6.95 1.78 -0.21
N LEU A 55 -7.68 2.77 -0.73
CA LEU A 55 -7.26 4.17 -0.72
C LEU A 55 -7.82 4.88 0.51
N VAL A 56 -6.98 5.62 1.22
CA VAL A 56 -7.37 6.44 2.37
C VAL A 56 -6.92 7.88 2.14
N CYS A 57 -7.79 8.85 2.39
CA CYS A 57 -7.45 10.26 2.24
C CYS A 57 -6.62 10.74 3.44
N ALA A 58 -5.42 11.29 3.21
CA ALA A 58 -4.55 11.79 4.27
C ALA A 58 -5.15 12.92 5.13
N ALA A 59 -6.16 13.63 4.61
CA ALA A 59 -6.84 14.72 5.32
C ALA A 59 -8.10 14.25 6.05
N SER A 60 -8.85 13.29 5.48
CA SER A 60 -10.11 12.80 6.06
C SER A 60 -9.90 11.59 7.00
N GLY A 61 -8.78 10.88 6.86
CA GLY A 61 -8.52 9.66 7.62
C GLY A 61 -9.42 8.51 7.22
N VAL A 62 -9.72 7.63 8.18
CA VAL A 62 -10.53 6.43 7.96
C VAL A 62 -12.01 6.73 8.21
N GLU A 63 -12.79 6.66 7.13
CA GLU A 63 -14.23 6.89 7.13
C GLU A 63 -15.02 5.57 7.23
N VAL A 64 -16.32 5.65 7.53
CA VAL A 64 -17.20 4.48 7.63
C VAL A 64 -17.18 3.64 6.34
N GLY A 65 -17.12 4.29 5.18
CA GLY A 65 -16.99 3.61 3.89
C GLY A 65 -15.67 2.84 3.75
N THR A 66 -14.57 3.38 4.29
CA THR A 66 -13.27 2.71 4.32
C THR A 66 -13.33 1.43 5.16
N GLU A 67 -14.00 1.48 6.32
CA GLU A 67 -14.19 0.31 7.21
C GLU A 67 -15.03 -0.77 6.52
N GLN A 68 -16.12 -0.39 5.84
CA GLN A 68 -16.94 -1.33 5.08
C GLN A 68 -16.15 -1.99 3.94
N VAL A 69 -15.41 -1.20 3.16
CA VAL A 69 -14.53 -1.72 2.09
C VAL A 69 -13.54 -2.71 2.69
N TRP A 70 -12.90 -2.35 3.80
CA TRP A 70 -11.93 -3.19 4.48
C TRP A 70 -12.50 -4.55 4.89
N ASP A 71 -13.68 -4.55 5.50
CA ASP A 71 -14.39 -5.78 5.88
C ASP A 71 -14.67 -6.67 4.67
N TYR A 72 -15.11 -6.08 3.55
CA TYR A 72 -15.36 -6.85 2.31
C TYR A 72 -14.08 -7.48 1.74
N VAL A 73 -12.93 -6.79 1.83
CA VAL A 73 -11.67 -7.41 1.41
C VAL A 73 -11.19 -8.46 2.41
N GLU A 74 -11.49 -8.32 3.71
CA GLU A 74 -11.22 -9.34 4.75
C GLU A 74 -12.05 -10.59 4.54
N GLU A 75 -13.34 -10.45 4.25
CA GLU A 75 -14.22 -11.56 3.86
C GLU A 75 -13.73 -12.29 2.60
N ALA A 76 -13.08 -11.58 1.68
CA ALA A 76 -12.57 -12.14 0.43
C ALA A 76 -11.22 -12.85 0.56
N ASP A 77 -10.56 -12.78 1.73
CA ASP A 77 -9.25 -13.38 2.00
C ASP A 77 -8.18 -13.01 0.94
N LEU A 78 -8.20 -11.74 0.50
CA LEU A 78 -7.26 -11.24 -0.49
C LEU A 78 -6.05 -10.56 0.18
N PRO A 79 -4.84 -10.68 -0.40
CA PRO A 79 -3.71 -9.81 -0.10
C PRO A 79 -4.06 -8.35 -0.36
N ARG A 80 -3.55 -7.43 0.47
CA ARG A 80 -3.96 -6.02 0.41
C ARG A 80 -2.81 -5.08 0.59
N LEU A 81 -2.95 -3.91 -0.02
CA LEU A 81 -2.11 -2.75 0.22
C LEU A 81 -3.01 -1.57 0.60
N LEU A 82 -2.49 -0.68 1.45
CA LEU A 82 -3.11 0.59 1.76
C LEU A 82 -2.31 1.72 1.11
N PHE A 83 -3.00 2.69 0.54
CA PHE A 83 -2.37 3.89 0.00
C PHE A 83 -3.03 5.14 0.60
N ILE A 84 -2.29 5.81 1.47
CA ILE A 84 -2.65 7.11 2.03
C ILE A 84 -2.36 8.16 0.95
N ASN A 85 -3.43 8.56 0.25
CA ASN A 85 -3.42 9.46 -0.89
C ASN A 85 -3.67 10.92 -0.46
N ARG A 86 -3.48 11.85 -1.39
CA ARG A 86 -3.74 13.29 -1.23
C ARG A 86 -2.85 13.93 -0.15
N MET A 87 -1.62 13.46 -0.03
CA MET A 87 -0.61 14.06 0.85
C MET A 87 -0.31 15.53 0.51
N ASP A 88 -0.68 16.01 -0.68
CA ASP A 88 -0.55 17.38 -1.17
C ASP A 88 -1.67 18.34 -0.69
N LYS A 89 -2.70 17.85 -0.01
CA LYS A 89 -3.86 18.66 0.41
C LYS A 89 -3.65 19.30 1.77
N GLU A 90 -4.38 20.40 2.02
CA GLU A 90 -4.48 20.99 3.35
C GLU A 90 -4.95 19.95 4.36
N ASN A 91 -4.42 20.04 5.59
CA ASN A 91 -4.69 19.12 6.69
C ASN A 91 -4.22 17.67 6.45
N ALA A 92 -3.50 17.38 5.37
CA ALA A 92 -2.91 16.06 5.17
C ALA A 92 -1.94 15.72 6.30
N ASN A 93 -2.21 14.62 7.01
CA ASN A 93 -1.37 14.11 8.09
C ASN A 93 -1.27 12.59 8.01
N PHE A 94 -0.12 12.12 7.55
CA PHE A 94 0.15 10.68 7.39
C PHE A 94 0.12 9.93 8.72
N PHE A 95 0.80 10.44 9.75
CA PHE A 95 0.93 9.73 11.02
C PHE A 95 -0.40 9.60 11.74
N SER A 96 -1.20 10.68 11.79
CA SER A 96 -2.54 10.62 12.35
C SER A 96 -3.46 9.68 11.55
N THR A 97 -3.34 9.67 10.22
CA THR A 97 -4.09 8.72 9.37
C THR A 97 -3.65 7.28 9.60
N LEU A 98 -2.35 7.03 9.74
CA LEU A 98 -1.78 5.72 10.03
C LEU A 98 -2.26 5.19 11.39
N GLU A 99 -2.29 6.03 12.42
CA GLU A 99 -2.83 5.66 13.74
C GLU A 99 -4.31 5.26 13.64
N GLN A 100 -5.12 6.01 12.90
CA GLN A 100 -6.53 5.67 12.67
C GLN A 100 -6.68 4.34 11.92
N ILE A 101 -5.86 4.13 10.89
CA ILE A 101 -5.79 2.86 10.13
C ILE A 101 -5.46 1.71 11.08
N GLN A 102 -4.44 1.84 11.92
CA GLN A 102 -4.04 0.78 12.84
C GLN A 102 -5.12 0.50 13.91
N ALA A 103 -5.78 1.55 14.41
CA ALA A 103 -6.84 1.42 15.40
C ALA A 103 -8.12 0.77 14.86
N LYS A 104 -8.50 1.07 13.61
CA LYS A 104 -9.76 0.62 13.02
C LYS A 104 -9.62 -0.60 12.10
N LEU A 105 -8.57 -0.64 11.30
CA LEU A 105 -8.33 -1.67 10.27
C LEU A 105 -7.36 -2.76 10.76
N GLY A 106 -6.55 -2.45 11.78
CA GLY A 106 -5.75 -3.40 12.54
C GLY A 106 -4.25 -3.06 12.58
N ALA A 107 -3.59 -3.46 13.67
CA ALA A 107 -2.18 -3.19 13.93
C ALA A 107 -1.21 -3.80 12.88
N LYS A 108 -1.68 -4.79 12.10
CA LYS A 108 -0.98 -5.35 10.94
C LYS A 108 -0.70 -4.33 9.83
N CYS A 109 -1.35 -3.16 9.84
CA CYS A 109 -1.10 -2.11 8.87
C CYS A 109 0.17 -1.34 9.23
N LEU A 110 1.28 -1.63 8.54
CA LEU A 110 2.57 -1.02 8.80
C LEU A 110 3.07 -0.23 7.59
N PRO A 111 3.69 0.94 7.78
CA PRO A 111 4.20 1.72 6.67
C PRO A 111 5.34 0.98 5.96
N ALA A 112 5.27 0.92 4.64
CA ALA A 112 6.37 0.56 3.75
C ALA A 112 7.11 1.80 3.24
N THR A 113 6.41 2.95 3.23
CA THR A 113 6.99 4.24 2.88
C THR A 113 6.58 5.33 3.87
N LEU A 114 7.46 6.30 4.10
CA LEU A 114 7.13 7.51 4.87
C LEU A 114 7.13 8.74 3.96
N PRO A 115 6.20 9.69 4.12
CA PRO A 115 6.19 10.89 3.29
C PRO A 115 7.34 11.84 3.64
N ILE A 116 7.91 12.49 2.62
CA ILE A 116 8.84 13.60 2.79
C ILE A 116 8.05 14.90 2.62
N GLY A 117 7.81 15.58 3.75
CA GLY A 117 6.95 16.75 3.82
C GLY A 117 5.46 16.40 3.87
N SER A 118 4.62 17.42 3.86
CA SER A 118 3.15 17.30 3.92
C SER A 118 2.51 18.53 3.28
N GLN A 119 1.27 18.39 2.81
CA GLN A 119 0.52 19.48 2.19
C GLN A 119 1.32 20.08 1.02
N SER A 120 1.46 21.40 0.96
CA SER A 120 2.27 22.08 -0.08
C SER A 120 3.75 21.68 -0.10
N ASP A 121 4.28 21.18 1.02
CA ASP A 121 5.69 20.76 1.14
C ASP A 121 5.89 19.27 0.84
N PHE A 122 4.82 18.54 0.55
CA PHE A 122 4.91 17.14 0.15
C PHE A 122 5.64 17.02 -1.19
N LYS A 123 6.79 16.35 -1.17
CA LYS A 123 7.72 16.35 -2.32
C LYS A 123 8.32 14.99 -2.63
N GLY A 124 7.92 13.94 -1.92
CA GLY A 124 8.56 12.64 -2.02
C GLY A 124 8.18 11.68 -0.91
N PHE A 125 8.88 10.56 -0.86
CA PHE A 125 8.73 9.53 0.17
C PHE A 125 10.07 8.85 0.45
N VAL A 126 10.19 8.26 1.63
CA VAL A 126 11.27 7.35 2.02
C VAL A 126 10.75 5.94 1.88
N ASP A 127 11.48 5.09 1.16
CA ASP A 127 11.26 3.65 1.12
C ASP A 127 11.97 3.00 2.31
N LEU A 128 11.20 2.32 3.16
CA LEU A 128 11.72 1.68 4.38
C LEU A 128 12.44 0.35 4.08
N LEU A 129 12.16 -0.28 2.94
CA LEU A 129 12.87 -1.50 2.51
C LEU A 129 14.31 -1.18 2.10
N THR A 130 14.52 -0.11 1.33
CA THR A 130 15.85 0.27 0.84
C THR A 130 16.55 1.30 1.72
N MET A 131 15.80 1.95 2.62
CA MET A 131 16.25 3.13 3.39
C MET A 131 16.79 4.23 2.48
N LYS A 132 16.05 4.50 1.40
CA LYS A 132 16.32 5.57 0.43
C LYS A 132 15.15 6.51 0.31
N GLY A 133 15.43 7.81 0.16
CA GLY A 133 14.44 8.82 -0.15
C GLY A 133 14.29 9.02 -1.65
N TYR A 134 13.09 9.33 -2.10
CA TYR A 134 12.78 9.71 -3.48
C TYR A 134 12.04 11.03 -3.46
N ALA A 135 12.65 12.10 -3.98
CA ALA A 135 12.08 13.45 -3.87
C ALA A 135 12.30 14.33 -5.11
N GLY A 136 11.49 15.38 -5.21
CA GLY A 136 11.51 16.34 -6.32
C GLY A 136 10.67 15.89 -7.51
N ALA A 137 10.64 16.72 -8.56
CA ALA A 137 9.78 16.50 -9.73
C ALA A 137 10.02 15.15 -10.44
N ASP A 138 11.28 14.69 -10.46
CA ASP A 138 11.66 13.43 -11.10
C ASP A 138 11.75 12.25 -10.12
N LEU A 139 11.41 12.45 -8.83
CA LEU A 139 11.61 11.46 -7.76
C LEU A 139 13.03 10.87 -7.75
N LYS A 140 14.04 11.74 -7.73
CA LYS A 140 15.44 11.30 -7.69
C LYS A 140 15.74 10.67 -6.34
N GLU A 141 16.56 9.62 -6.39
CA GLU A 141 17.09 8.98 -5.19
C GLU A 141 17.95 9.98 -4.41
N ILE A 142 17.70 10.04 -3.10
CA ILE A 142 18.42 10.82 -2.11
C ILE A 142 18.61 9.97 -0.85
N ASP A 143 19.53 10.37 0.02
CA ASP A 143 19.58 9.79 1.35
C ASP A 143 18.36 10.20 2.19
N VAL A 144 18.03 9.40 3.20
CA VAL A 144 16.92 9.69 4.11
C VAL A 144 17.15 11.05 4.76
N PRO A 145 16.18 11.99 4.68
CA PRO A 145 16.31 13.28 5.35
C PRO A 145 16.55 13.09 6.85
N SER A 146 17.48 13.84 7.43
CA SER A 146 17.86 13.71 8.85
C SER A 146 16.67 13.86 9.80
N SER A 147 15.69 14.69 9.45
CA SER A 147 14.44 14.88 10.20
C SER A 147 13.56 13.63 10.28
N LEU A 148 13.74 12.67 9.37
CA LEU A 148 13.00 11.42 9.31
C LEU A 148 13.86 10.21 9.67
N SER A 149 15.17 10.36 9.89
CA SER A 149 16.09 9.22 10.02
C SER A 149 15.72 8.30 11.19
N GLU A 150 15.55 8.85 12.40
CA GLU A 150 15.18 8.06 13.58
C GLU A 150 13.82 7.38 13.42
N GLN A 151 12.86 8.13 12.86
CA GLN A 151 11.52 7.63 12.63
C GLN A 151 11.49 6.53 11.56
N ALA A 152 12.25 6.69 10.47
CA ALA A 152 12.38 5.69 9.42
C ALA A 152 13.02 4.40 9.94
N THR A 153 14.07 4.51 10.76
CA THR A 153 14.67 3.33 11.42
C THR A 153 13.66 2.61 12.29
N SER A 154 12.94 3.32 13.16
CA SER A 154 11.95 2.71 14.05
C SER A 154 10.80 2.04 13.29
N TYR A 155 10.26 2.67 12.24
CA TYR A 155 9.22 2.04 11.43
C TYR A 155 9.75 0.86 10.59
N ARG A 156 11.00 0.92 10.11
CA ARG A 156 11.64 -0.20 9.42
C ARG A 156 11.80 -1.40 10.36
N GLU A 157 12.24 -1.19 11.60
CA GLU A 157 12.36 -2.27 12.60
C GLU A 157 11.01 -2.97 12.80
N ASN A 158 9.94 -2.20 13.06
CA ASN A 158 8.59 -2.76 13.23
C ASN A 158 8.11 -3.51 11.97
N LEU A 159 8.38 -2.97 10.78
CA LEU A 159 8.02 -3.59 9.49
C LEU A 159 8.76 -4.91 9.29
N VAL A 160 10.08 -4.93 9.54
CA VAL A 160 10.92 -6.11 9.38
C VAL A 160 10.53 -7.18 10.40
N GLU A 161 10.33 -6.82 11.67
CA GLU A 161 9.88 -7.73 12.72
C GLU A 161 8.58 -8.44 12.32
N ALA A 162 7.54 -7.67 11.96
CA ALA A 162 6.26 -8.24 11.53
C ALA A 162 6.37 -9.07 10.24
N ALA A 163 7.29 -8.71 9.34
CA ALA A 163 7.50 -9.42 8.09
C ALA A 163 8.16 -10.80 8.32
N VAL A 164 9.14 -10.89 9.23
CA VAL A 164 9.87 -12.15 9.48
C VAL A 164 9.11 -13.12 10.37
N GLU A 165 8.11 -12.67 11.14
CA GLU A 165 7.24 -13.54 11.96
C GLU A 165 6.54 -14.67 11.18
N VAL A 166 6.45 -14.57 9.85
CA VAL A 166 5.82 -15.58 9.00
C VAL A 166 6.80 -16.61 8.42
N ASP A 167 8.10 -16.45 8.70
CA ASP A 167 9.19 -17.25 8.16
C ASP A 167 10.17 -17.64 9.29
N ASP A 168 10.09 -18.89 9.74
CA ASP A 168 10.86 -19.40 10.89
C ASP A 168 12.38 -19.23 10.71
N GLU A 169 12.88 -19.33 9.48
CA GLU A 169 14.31 -19.17 9.18
C GLU A 169 14.73 -17.70 9.35
N LEU A 170 13.97 -16.77 8.76
CA LEU A 170 14.27 -15.34 8.86
C LEU A 170 14.04 -14.80 10.28
N LEU A 171 13.04 -15.31 10.99
CA LEU A 171 12.81 -14.96 12.39
C LEU A 171 14.00 -15.37 13.27
N THR A 172 14.56 -16.56 13.06
CA THR A 172 15.72 -17.04 13.81
C THR A 172 16.92 -16.11 13.58
N LYS A 173 17.24 -15.82 12.31
CA LYS A 173 18.32 -14.87 11.95
C LYS A 173 18.15 -13.51 12.62
N TYR A 174 16.93 -12.96 12.57
CA TYR A 174 16.60 -11.67 13.17
C TYR A 174 16.82 -11.66 14.69
N LEU A 175 16.36 -12.70 15.40
CA LEU A 175 16.53 -12.83 16.85
C LEU A 175 17.99 -13.02 17.27
N GLU A 176 18.80 -13.64 16.41
CA GLU A 176 20.25 -13.79 16.61
C GLU A 176 21.04 -12.52 16.26
N GLY A 177 20.37 -11.48 15.75
CA GLY A 177 20.97 -10.21 15.36
C GLY A 177 21.76 -10.27 14.05
N GLU A 178 21.49 -11.28 13.20
CA GLU A 178 22.07 -11.36 11.87
C GLU A 178 21.46 -10.30 10.94
N GLU A 179 22.29 -9.73 10.07
CA GLU A 179 21.85 -8.73 9.11
C GLU A 179 21.06 -9.40 7.98
N LEU A 180 19.79 -9.01 7.83
CA LEU A 180 18.93 -9.45 6.73
C LEU A 180 19.14 -8.58 5.51
N SER A 181 19.32 -9.22 4.35
CA SER A 181 19.40 -8.51 3.07
C SER A 181 18.04 -7.91 2.68
N ASN A 182 18.05 -6.85 1.87
CA ASN A 182 16.80 -6.26 1.36
C ASN A 182 15.97 -7.27 0.55
N ASP A 183 16.60 -8.23 -0.14
CA ASP A 183 15.89 -9.27 -0.88
C ASP A 183 15.17 -10.26 0.06
N GLU A 184 15.81 -10.64 1.17
CA GLU A 184 15.19 -11.47 2.21
C GLU A 184 14.01 -10.74 2.87
N ILE A 185 14.18 -9.46 3.21
CA ILE A 185 13.11 -8.63 3.78
C ILE A 185 11.95 -8.49 2.80
N LEU A 186 12.23 -8.22 1.51
CA LEU A 186 11.19 -8.12 0.48
C LEU A 186 10.39 -9.43 0.37
N LEU A 187 11.07 -10.58 0.39
CA LEU A 187 10.43 -11.88 0.36
C LEU A 187 9.57 -12.13 1.60
N ALA A 188 10.05 -11.72 2.78
CA ALA A 188 9.31 -11.81 4.03
C ALA A 188 8.03 -10.95 3.99
N ILE A 189 8.16 -9.68 3.57
CA ILE A 189 7.01 -8.76 3.41
C ILE A 189 6.01 -9.35 2.43
N LYS A 190 6.47 -9.92 1.31
CA LYS A 190 5.60 -10.59 0.34
C LYS A 190 4.83 -11.75 0.97
N LYS A 191 5.50 -12.66 1.69
CA LYS A 191 4.84 -13.79 2.37
C LYS A 191 3.84 -13.31 3.42
N ALA A 192 4.20 -12.28 4.19
CA ALA A 192 3.35 -11.71 5.24
C ALA A 192 2.12 -10.99 4.65
N THR A 193 2.30 -10.32 3.50
CA THR A 193 1.22 -9.66 2.76
C THR A 193 0.25 -10.67 2.15
N ILE A 194 0.77 -11.73 1.52
CA ILE A 194 -0.06 -12.79 0.92
C ILE A 194 -0.86 -13.54 1.98
N SER A 195 -0.29 -13.76 3.17
CA SER A 195 -0.98 -14.42 4.28
C SER A 195 -1.93 -13.50 5.07
N GLY A 196 -2.00 -12.21 4.73
CA GLY A 196 -2.84 -11.23 5.41
C GLY A 196 -2.39 -10.87 6.83
N LYS A 197 -1.19 -11.30 7.24
CA LYS A 197 -0.57 -10.99 8.55
C LYS A 197 0.09 -9.62 8.58
N LEU A 198 0.47 -9.09 7.43
CA LEU A 198 1.01 -7.74 7.24
C LEU A 198 0.22 -7.05 6.14
N VAL A 199 -0.08 -5.76 6.32
CA VAL A 199 -0.66 -4.91 5.26
C VAL A 199 0.23 -3.70 5.07
N PRO A 200 1.06 -3.69 4.00
CA PRO A 200 1.93 -2.56 3.68
C PRO A 200 1.13 -1.28 3.39
N VAL A 201 1.50 -0.18 4.06
CA VAL A 201 0.91 1.16 3.90
C VAL A 201 1.88 2.06 3.14
N PHE A 202 1.40 2.65 2.06
CA PHE A 202 2.14 3.56 1.20
C PHE A 202 1.63 5.00 1.33
N ALA A 203 2.52 5.97 1.13
CA ALA A 203 2.20 7.39 1.13
C ALA A 203 2.32 7.97 -0.29
N GLY A 204 1.39 8.83 -0.68
CA GLY A 204 1.53 9.50 -1.97
C GLY A 204 0.49 10.56 -2.31
N SER A 205 0.65 11.07 -3.52
CA SER A 205 -0.28 12.00 -4.16
C SER A 205 -0.45 11.57 -5.61
N ALA A 206 -1.61 10.99 -5.92
CA ALA A 206 -1.95 10.61 -7.28
C ALA A 206 -2.02 11.84 -8.21
N SER A 207 -2.49 12.99 -7.71
CA SER A 207 -2.53 14.26 -8.47
C SER A 207 -1.15 14.77 -8.87
N GLN A 208 -0.14 14.55 -8.03
CA GLN A 208 1.24 14.93 -8.32
C GLN A 208 2.09 13.77 -8.87
N SER A 209 1.51 12.58 -9.07
CA SER A 209 2.23 11.36 -9.48
C SER A 209 3.39 10.97 -8.54
N ILE A 210 3.27 11.28 -7.24
CA ILE A 210 4.24 10.90 -6.21
C ILE A 210 3.74 9.64 -5.50
N GLY A 211 4.59 8.63 -5.39
CA GLY A 211 4.29 7.34 -4.74
C GLY A 211 3.51 6.34 -5.60
N THR A 212 2.95 6.76 -6.74
CA THR A 212 2.17 5.88 -7.63
C THR A 212 3.03 4.80 -8.30
N LYS A 213 4.28 5.12 -8.67
CA LYS A 213 5.23 4.12 -9.21
C LYS A 213 5.64 3.10 -8.16
N ALA A 214 5.89 3.53 -6.92
CA ALA A 214 6.18 2.64 -5.81
C ALA A 214 5.00 1.70 -5.50
N LEU A 215 3.77 2.22 -5.62
CA LEU A 215 2.56 1.39 -5.51
C LEU A 215 2.48 0.35 -6.64
N LEU A 216 2.78 0.73 -7.90
CA LEU A 216 2.81 -0.22 -9.01
C LEU A 216 3.91 -1.30 -8.84
N ASP A 217 5.07 -0.91 -8.32
CA ASP A 217 6.13 -1.84 -7.96
C ASP A 217 5.65 -2.83 -6.89
N ALA A 218 5.03 -2.33 -5.81
CA ALA A 218 4.48 -3.15 -4.74
C ALA A 218 3.38 -4.11 -5.20
N ILE A 219 2.54 -3.71 -6.17
CA ILE A 219 1.54 -4.61 -6.78
C ILE A 219 2.23 -5.81 -7.44
N CYS A 220 3.27 -5.56 -8.25
CA CYS A 220 4.04 -6.62 -8.88
C CYS A 220 4.74 -7.51 -7.84
N ASP A 221 5.35 -6.89 -6.83
CA ASP A 221 6.15 -7.63 -5.86
C ASP A 221 5.27 -8.46 -4.91
N PHE A 222 4.12 -7.95 -4.48
CA PHE A 222 3.33 -8.55 -3.40
C PHE A 222 2.09 -9.35 -3.85
N PHE A 223 1.43 -8.97 -4.96
CA PHE A 223 0.21 -9.68 -5.40
C PHE A 223 0.47 -10.83 -6.37
N LEU A 224 1.64 -10.84 -7.02
CA LEU A 224 2.03 -12.00 -7.81
C LEU A 224 2.23 -13.20 -6.87
N ARG A 225 1.30 -14.15 -6.91
CA ARG A 225 1.43 -15.44 -6.22
C ARG A 225 2.80 -15.99 -6.53
N LEU A 226 3.53 -16.41 -5.49
CA LEU A 226 4.73 -17.21 -5.67
C LEU A 226 4.33 -18.36 -6.60
N LYS A 227 4.91 -18.43 -7.80
CA LYS A 227 4.66 -19.55 -8.69
C LYS A 227 4.95 -20.79 -7.85
N ASN A 228 3.96 -21.66 -7.68
CA ASN A 228 4.19 -23.00 -7.17
C ASN A 228 5.23 -23.64 -8.11
N THR A 229 6.50 -23.58 -7.73
CA THR A 229 7.50 -24.54 -8.17
C THR A 229 7.19 -25.84 -7.44
N ALA A 230 6.04 -26.44 -7.73
CA ALA A 230 5.87 -27.85 -7.50
C ALA A 230 6.82 -28.53 -8.50
N PRO A 231 7.77 -29.36 -8.06
CA PRO A 231 8.59 -30.13 -8.98
C PRO A 231 7.64 -31.05 -9.75
N SER A 232 7.63 -30.89 -11.08
CA SER A 232 7.12 -31.88 -12.02
C SER A 232 7.92 -33.17 -11.92
#